data_AF-A0A4D8PWX6-F1
#
_entry.id   AF-A0A4D8PWX6-F1
#
_cell.length_a   1.000
_cell.length_b   1.000
_cell.length_c   1.000
_cell.angle_alpha   90.00
_cell.angle_beta   90.00
_cell.angle_gamma   90.00
#
_symmetry.space_group_name_H-M   'P 1'
#
loop_
_entity.id
_entity.type
_entity.pdbx_description
1 polymer ?
#
loop_
_entity_poly.entity_id
_entity_poly.type
_entity_poly.pdbx_seq_one_letter_code
_entity_poly.pdbx_strand_id
1 'polypeptide(L)'
;MSLGSRVRQSIQGAGPTSFALVDDASATQSRTIVTAYGSGSTRIGIFTIIDQAAAQWAVVEGYATAGSSDTFTVTRTIRNSQGNANNLTWSTTNAKTIFVGECADLIAQLCQCPLSTGTGTAYAVTLTPTPLALVQSSVLRFFAHTINTGAATLAINGLPAWPIRRADNSAVAAGQLHGVVEVLADPANSRFILINASTLQPSDWDASLASVGRRRDPTGYLVQWATILTAGGAYSWSYPIPYPSQCFGVTATAVGSAAATGTGTPSTVSCAIYSGSASQYVYVEAKGV
;
A
#
# COMPACT_ATOMS: atom_id res chain seq x y z
N MET A 1 -7.16 -26.03 5.18
CA MET A 1 -5.87 -26.38 5.83
C MET A 1 -5.88 -25.75 7.20
N SER A 2 -5.54 -26.52 8.23
CA SER A 2 -5.59 -26.23 9.67
C SER A 2 -5.24 -24.79 10.06
N LEU A 3 -6.00 -24.19 11.00
CA LEU A 3 -5.57 -23.07 11.84
C LEU A 3 -4.36 -23.53 12.67
N GLY A 4 -3.20 -23.52 12.04
CA GLY A 4 -1.97 -24.20 12.46
C GLY A 4 -1.11 -23.47 13.48
N SER A 5 -1.65 -22.57 14.30
CA SER A 5 -0.89 -21.91 15.38
C SER A 5 -1.46 -22.15 16.78
N ARG A 6 -2.45 -23.05 16.93
CA ARG A 6 -2.96 -23.47 18.25
C ARG A 6 -1.93 -24.33 18.98
N VAL A 7 -0.96 -23.69 19.62
CA VAL A 7 -0.04 -24.35 20.56
C VAL A 7 -0.86 -24.82 21.75
N ARG A 8 -1.18 -26.12 21.82
CA ARG A 8 -1.80 -26.70 23.02
C ARG A 8 -0.69 -27.03 24.01
N GLN A 9 -0.55 -26.20 25.02
CA GLN A 9 0.19 -26.58 26.22
C GLN A 9 -0.79 -26.71 27.38
N SER A 10 -0.76 -27.86 28.03
CA SER A 10 -1.48 -28.11 29.27
C SER A 10 -0.68 -27.54 30.44
N ILE A 11 -1.35 -26.82 31.33
CA ILE A 11 -0.76 -26.38 32.59
C ILE A 11 -1.10 -27.38 33.71
N GLN A 12 -0.16 -27.66 34.61
CA GLN A 12 -0.41 -28.38 35.87
C GLN A 12 0.21 -27.65 37.08
N GLY A 13 -0.49 -27.65 38.23
CA GLY A 13 -0.03 -26.99 39.47
C GLY A 13 -0.42 -25.51 39.54
N ALA A 14 -0.98 -25.07 40.68
CA ALA A 14 -1.64 -23.78 40.80
C ALA A 14 -1.01 -22.86 41.86
N GLY A 15 -0.47 -21.73 41.39
CA GLY A 15 -0.43 -20.46 42.11
C GLY A 15 -1.18 -19.39 41.30
N PRO A 16 -1.47 -18.21 41.87
CA PRO A 16 -2.22 -17.14 41.18
C PRO A 16 -1.46 -16.54 39.98
N THR A 17 -0.15 -16.74 39.88
CA THR A 17 0.71 -16.03 38.91
C THR A 17 1.75 -16.91 38.20
N SER A 18 1.89 -18.21 38.55
CA SER A 18 2.86 -19.10 37.91
C SER A 18 2.32 -20.52 37.73
N PHE A 19 2.68 -21.12 36.61
CA PHE A 19 2.09 -22.34 36.08
C PHE A 19 3.20 -23.21 35.45
N ALA A 20 3.25 -24.52 35.74
CA ALA A 20 4.17 -25.41 35.04
C ALA A 20 3.59 -25.76 33.66
N LEU A 21 4.42 -25.67 32.62
CA LEU A 21 4.08 -26.10 31.28
C LEU A 21 4.33 -27.61 31.19
N VAL A 22 3.27 -28.37 30.89
CA VAL A 22 3.35 -29.81 30.62
C VAL A 22 3.25 -29.98 29.11
N ASP A 23 4.27 -30.60 28.53
CA ASP A 23 4.27 -30.97 27.12
C ASP A 23 3.09 -31.91 26.84
N ASP A 24 2.24 -31.52 25.90
CA ASP A 24 1.24 -32.43 25.33
C ASP A 24 2.01 -33.58 24.63
N ALA A 25 1.58 -34.82 24.82
CA ALA A 25 2.35 -36.05 24.56
C ALA A 25 2.73 -36.30 23.08
N SER A 26 2.56 -35.31 22.20
CA SER A 26 3.10 -35.28 20.84
C SER A 26 4.31 -34.35 20.78
N ALA A 27 5.51 -34.93 20.97
CA ALA A 27 6.80 -34.26 21.03
C ALA A 27 7.23 -33.49 19.75
N THR A 28 6.35 -33.28 18.77
CA THR A 28 6.65 -32.61 17.51
C THR A 28 5.89 -31.30 17.30
N GLN A 29 4.93 -30.93 18.16
CA GLN A 29 4.12 -29.70 17.96
C GLN A 29 4.09 -28.70 19.14
N SER A 30 4.71 -29.01 20.29
CA SER A 30 4.46 -28.25 21.54
C SER A 30 5.65 -27.51 22.18
N ARG A 31 6.67 -27.07 21.43
CA ARG A 31 7.78 -26.24 21.99
C ARG A 31 7.71 -24.73 21.68
N THR A 32 6.57 -24.22 21.25
CA THR A 32 6.50 -22.89 20.61
C THR A 32 6.47 -21.70 21.58
N ILE A 33 5.92 -21.82 22.81
CA ILE A 33 5.82 -20.65 23.71
C ILE A 33 7.20 -20.25 24.28
N VAL A 34 7.99 -21.21 24.72
CA VAL A 34 9.35 -20.97 25.27
C VAL A 34 10.32 -20.52 24.17
N THR A 35 10.15 -21.03 22.95
CA THR A 35 11.00 -20.68 21.80
C THR A 35 10.63 -19.31 21.19
N ALA A 36 9.33 -18.93 21.17
CA ALA A 36 8.88 -17.66 20.59
C ALA A 36 9.19 -16.44 21.47
N TYR A 37 9.23 -16.62 22.80
CA TYR A 37 9.44 -15.53 23.75
C TYR A 37 10.82 -15.55 24.44
N GLY A 38 11.59 -16.65 24.28
CA GLY A 38 13.00 -16.76 24.70
C GLY A 38 13.17 -17.10 26.18
N SER A 39 14.14 -17.98 26.50
CA SER A 39 14.52 -18.26 27.89
C SER A 39 15.13 -17.02 28.55
N GLY A 40 14.52 -16.52 29.62
CA GLY A 40 15.04 -15.37 30.37
C GLY A 40 14.67 -14.00 29.79
N SER A 41 13.68 -13.92 28.90
CA SER A 41 13.25 -12.65 28.32
C SER A 41 12.15 -11.98 29.14
N THR A 42 12.32 -10.68 29.41
CA THR A 42 11.30 -9.73 29.89
C THR A 42 10.22 -9.42 28.84
N ARG A 43 10.15 -10.18 27.75
CA ARG A 43 9.18 -10.01 26.67
C ARG A 43 7.82 -10.54 27.09
N ILE A 44 6.99 -9.62 27.57
CA ILE A 44 5.59 -9.85 27.91
C ILE A 44 4.78 -9.98 26.61
N GLY A 45 4.05 -11.09 26.47
CA GLY A 45 3.06 -11.32 25.41
C GLY A 45 1.63 -11.29 25.95
N ILE A 46 0.65 -11.22 25.05
CA ILE A 46 -0.77 -11.37 25.40
C ILE A 46 -1.22 -12.79 25.08
N PHE A 47 -1.84 -13.45 26.05
CA PHE A 47 -2.27 -14.85 25.96
C PHE A 47 -3.73 -14.96 26.36
N THR A 48 -4.44 -15.91 25.75
CA THR A 48 -5.76 -16.34 26.22
C THR A 48 -5.63 -17.72 26.85
N ILE A 49 -6.08 -17.89 28.09
CA ILE A 49 -6.08 -19.17 28.78
C ILE A 49 -7.52 -19.65 28.91
N ILE A 50 -7.78 -20.91 28.59
CA ILE A 50 -9.10 -21.53 28.70
C ILE A 50 -9.01 -22.79 29.57
N ASP A 51 -9.86 -22.87 30.59
CA ASP A 51 -10.16 -24.09 31.33
C ASP A 51 -11.52 -24.60 30.85
N GLN A 52 -11.50 -25.61 29.96
CA GLN A 52 -12.71 -26.14 29.36
C GLN A 52 -13.57 -26.89 30.38
N ALA A 53 -12.96 -27.54 31.36
CA ALA A 53 -13.66 -28.32 32.38
C ALA A 53 -14.41 -27.41 33.37
N ALA A 54 -13.86 -26.24 33.70
CA ALA A 54 -14.50 -25.25 34.56
C ALA A 54 -15.30 -24.18 33.79
N ALA A 55 -15.31 -24.23 32.45
CA ALA A 55 -15.86 -23.18 31.57
C ALA A 55 -15.32 -21.76 31.89
N GLN A 56 -14.06 -21.66 32.34
CA GLN A 56 -13.40 -20.40 32.69
C GLN A 56 -12.44 -19.94 31.58
N TRP A 57 -12.30 -18.63 31.40
CA TRP A 57 -11.32 -18.05 30.49
C TRP A 57 -10.69 -16.77 31.05
N ALA A 58 -9.47 -16.47 30.61
CA ALA A 58 -8.83 -15.18 30.83
C ALA A 58 -7.96 -14.75 29.66
N VAL A 59 -7.89 -13.44 29.45
CA VAL A 59 -6.86 -12.78 28.65
C VAL A 59 -5.85 -12.18 29.62
N VAL A 60 -4.59 -12.57 29.46
CA VAL A 60 -3.51 -12.25 30.40
C VAL A 60 -2.29 -11.72 29.66
N GLU A 61 -1.51 -10.89 30.35
CA GLU A 61 -0.13 -10.59 30.01
C GLU A 61 0.77 -11.58 30.76
N GLY A 62 1.78 -12.10 30.10
CA GLY A 62 2.70 -13.07 30.71
C GLY A 62 3.94 -13.36 29.88
N TYR A 63 4.78 -14.25 30.38
CA TYR A 63 5.97 -14.73 29.69
C TYR A 63 6.29 -16.17 30.12
N ALA A 64 7.04 -16.90 29.30
CA ALA A 64 7.50 -18.25 29.64
C ALA A 64 8.99 -18.22 30.05
N THR A 65 9.36 -19.05 31.02
CA THR A 65 10.76 -19.23 31.46
C THR A 65 11.15 -20.68 31.30
N ALA A 66 12.28 -20.93 30.62
CA ALA A 66 12.85 -22.27 30.49
C ALA A 66 13.53 -22.71 31.80
N GLY A 67 13.33 -23.95 32.22
CA GLY A 67 13.89 -24.50 33.47
C GLY A 67 13.97 -26.03 33.48
N SER A 68 14.21 -26.66 34.65
CA SER A 68 14.05 -28.13 34.78
C SER A 68 12.61 -28.57 34.56
N SER A 69 11.68 -27.64 34.74
CA SER A 69 10.34 -27.64 34.16
C SER A 69 10.09 -26.24 33.61
N ASP A 70 9.59 -26.14 32.39
CA ASP A 70 9.25 -24.86 31.80
C ASP A 70 8.06 -24.25 32.55
N THR A 71 8.05 -22.94 32.74
CA THR A 71 6.99 -22.25 33.49
C THR A 71 6.40 -21.11 32.67
N PHE A 72 5.10 -20.87 32.82
CA PHE A 72 4.43 -19.68 32.32
C PHE A 72 4.05 -18.78 33.49
N THR A 73 4.48 -17.53 33.46
CA THR A 73 4.22 -16.52 34.48
C THR A 73 3.22 -15.50 33.96
N VAL A 74 2.14 -15.28 34.72
CA VAL A 74 1.15 -14.23 34.47
C VAL A 74 1.57 -12.99 35.23
N THR A 75 1.82 -11.89 34.51
CA THR A 75 2.14 -10.59 35.10
C THR A 75 0.90 -9.75 35.37
N ARG A 76 -0.14 -9.91 34.53
CA ARG A 76 -1.38 -9.16 34.66
C ARG A 76 -2.55 -9.91 34.05
N THR A 77 -3.70 -9.91 34.72
CA THR A 77 -4.97 -10.33 34.10
C THR A 77 -5.63 -9.12 33.46
N ILE A 78 -5.90 -9.17 32.16
CA ILE A 78 -6.55 -8.08 31.41
C ILE A 78 -8.07 -8.20 31.54
N ARG A 79 -8.61 -9.40 31.28
CA ARG A 79 -10.05 -9.73 31.37
C ARG A 79 -10.22 -11.20 31.72
N ASN A 80 -11.31 -11.55 32.38
CA ASN A 80 -11.65 -12.95 32.65
C ASN A 80 -13.17 -13.17 32.68
N SER A 81 -13.56 -14.45 32.76
CA SER A 81 -14.95 -14.91 32.83
C SER A 81 -15.66 -14.66 34.17
N GLN A 82 -14.96 -14.10 35.18
CA GLN A 82 -15.47 -13.86 36.54
C GLN A 82 -15.66 -12.36 36.85
N GLY A 83 -15.65 -11.50 35.84
CA GLY A 83 -15.69 -10.04 35.99
C GLY A 83 -14.28 -9.46 36.24
N ASN A 84 -14.08 -8.14 36.06
CA ASN A 84 -12.79 -7.43 36.10
C ASN A 84 -12.01 -7.50 37.46
N ALA A 85 -12.05 -8.60 38.19
CA ALA A 85 -11.20 -8.88 39.33
C ALA A 85 -9.80 -9.27 38.85
N ASN A 86 -8.78 -8.57 39.36
CA ASN A 86 -7.35 -8.85 39.15
C ASN A 86 -6.91 -10.24 39.68
N ASN A 87 -7.80 -11.04 40.25
CA ASN A 87 -7.48 -12.28 40.94
C ASN A 87 -8.36 -13.43 40.43
N LEU A 88 -8.00 -13.99 39.28
CA LEU A 88 -8.66 -15.19 38.77
C LEU A 88 -8.23 -16.40 39.59
N THR A 89 -9.18 -17.01 40.30
CA THR A 89 -8.94 -18.25 41.04
C THR A 89 -9.18 -19.42 40.10
N TRP A 90 -8.10 -20.02 39.63
CA TRP A 90 -8.14 -21.16 38.72
C TRP A 90 -8.32 -22.49 39.46
N SER A 91 -9.06 -23.43 38.87
CA SER A 91 -9.05 -24.83 39.32
C SER A 91 -7.62 -25.39 39.30
N THR A 92 -7.22 -26.05 40.39
CA THR A 92 -5.87 -26.63 40.55
C THR A 92 -5.76 -28.04 39.96
N THR A 93 -6.89 -28.62 39.55
CA THR A 93 -7.00 -30.02 39.11
C THR A 93 -7.14 -30.14 37.58
N ASN A 94 -7.58 -29.08 36.90
CA ASN A 94 -7.92 -29.13 35.48
C ASN A 94 -6.74 -28.71 34.60
N ALA A 95 -6.51 -29.47 33.52
CA ALA A 95 -5.65 -29.03 32.44
C ALA A 95 -6.24 -27.78 31.76
N LYS A 96 -5.38 -26.78 31.52
CA LYS A 96 -5.75 -25.52 30.84
C LYS A 96 -5.02 -25.41 29.53
N THR A 97 -5.66 -24.84 28.52
CA THR A 97 -5.03 -24.58 27.21
C THR A 97 -4.65 -23.11 27.11
N ILE A 98 -3.38 -22.83 26.77
CA ILE A 98 -2.90 -21.49 26.45
C ILE A 98 -3.00 -21.25 24.94
N PHE A 99 -3.59 -20.13 24.54
CA PHE A 99 -3.54 -19.61 23.18
C PHE A 99 -2.65 -18.36 23.19
N VAL A 100 -1.59 -18.38 22.38
CA VAL A 100 -0.75 -17.20 22.19
C VAL A 100 -1.51 -16.23 21.27
N GLY A 101 -1.79 -15.03 21.77
CA GLY A 101 -2.28 -13.95 20.92
C GLY A 101 -1.11 -13.47 20.06
N GLU A 102 -1.24 -13.60 18.75
CA GLU A 102 -0.25 -13.27 17.72
C GLU A 102 0.11 -11.76 17.66
N CYS A 103 0.20 -10.98 18.74
CA CYS A 103 0.26 -9.51 18.59
C CYS A 103 1.46 -8.97 17.78
N ALA A 104 2.60 -9.67 17.71
CA ALA A 104 3.71 -9.27 16.83
C ALA A 104 3.54 -9.76 15.37
N ASP A 105 3.09 -11.00 15.17
CA ASP A 105 2.83 -11.56 13.84
C ASP A 105 1.57 -10.96 13.19
N LEU A 106 0.54 -10.66 13.98
CA LEU A 106 -0.70 -10.00 13.58
C LEU A 106 -0.44 -8.55 13.13
N ILE A 107 0.53 -7.84 13.75
CA ILE A 107 0.96 -6.51 13.28
C ILE A 107 1.74 -6.63 11.96
N ALA A 108 2.63 -7.62 11.81
CA ALA A 108 3.32 -7.87 10.54
C ALA A 108 2.35 -8.33 9.42
N GLN A 109 1.28 -9.02 9.80
CA GLN A 109 0.22 -9.53 8.94
C GLN A 109 -0.78 -8.44 8.52
N LEU A 110 -1.11 -7.50 9.41
CA LEU A 110 -1.92 -6.30 9.10
C LEU A 110 -1.16 -5.29 8.24
N CYS A 111 0.17 -5.38 8.18
CA CYS A 111 1.04 -4.53 7.35
C CYS A 111 1.48 -5.18 6.03
N GLN A 112 0.85 -6.29 5.61
CA GLN A 112 1.24 -6.98 4.39
C GLN A 112 1.03 -6.13 3.13
N CYS A 113 2.02 -6.18 2.24
CA CYS A 113 1.99 -5.53 0.94
C CYS A 113 2.59 -6.47 -0.12
N PRO A 114 1.91 -7.59 -0.44
CA PRO A 114 2.43 -8.58 -1.38
C PRO A 114 2.51 -8.00 -2.80
N LEU A 115 3.41 -8.56 -3.61
CA LEU A 115 3.39 -8.35 -5.06
C LEU A 115 2.22 -9.14 -5.68
N SER A 116 1.42 -8.46 -6.51
CA SER A 116 0.34 -9.10 -7.26
C SER A 116 0.85 -9.95 -8.43
N THR A 117 -0.02 -10.76 -9.01
CA THR A 117 0.20 -11.52 -10.25
C THR A 117 -0.99 -11.34 -11.20
N GLY A 118 -0.91 -11.90 -12.41
CA GLY A 118 -2.00 -11.91 -13.39
C GLY A 118 -1.72 -11.03 -14.60
N THR A 119 -2.65 -10.12 -14.93
CA THR A 119 -2.57 -9.23 -16.09
C THR A 119 -2.93 -7.79 -15.69
N GLY A 120 -2.72 -6.83 -16.59
CA GLY A 120 -3.14 -5.42 -16.41
C GLY A 120 -4.65 -5.19 -16.30
N THR A 121 -5.49 -6.23 -16.34
CA THR A 121 -6.93 -6.12 -16.05
C THR A 121 -7.41 -7.11 -14.99
N ALA A 122 -6.54 -8.02 -14.54
CA ALA A 122 -6.87 -9.03 -13.55
C ALA A 122 -5.69 -9.23 -12.60
N TYR A 123 -5.79 -8.66 -11.41
CA TYR A 123 -4.80 -8.77 -10.35
C TYR A 123 -5.19 -9.89 -9.40
N ALA A 124 -4.20 -10.66 -8.95
CA ALA A 124 -4.35 -11.64 -7.89
C ALA A 124 -3.27 -11.44 -6.82
N VAL A 125 -3.65 -11.50 -5.55
CA VAL A 125 -2.73 -11.41 -4.41
C VAL A 125 -2.94 -12.59 -3.47
N THR A 126 -1.85 -13.01 -2.84
CA THR A 126 -1.86 -14.08 -1.82
C THR A 126 -1.37 -13.48 -0.51
N LEU A 127 -2.27 -13.42 0.46
CA LEU A 127 -2.02 -13.02 1.84
C LEU A 127 -1.79 -14.27 2.70
N THR A 128 -0.95 -14.16 3.72
CA THR A 128 -0.65 -15.27 4.64
C THR A 128 -0.84 -14.80 6.07
N PRO A 129 -1.83 -15.33 6.82
CA PRO A 129 -2.73 -16.42 6.51
C PRO A 129 -3.79 -16.04 5.47
N THR A 130 -4.34 -17.08 4.82
CA THR A 130 -5.39 -16.91 3.82
C THR A 130 -6.69 -16.43 4.47
N PRO A 131 -7.24 -15.28 4.05
CA PRO A 131 -8.55 -14.84 4.52
C PRO A 131 -9.64 -15.81 4.03
N LEU A 132 -10.52 -16.22 4.93
CA LEU A 132 -11.70 -17.05 4.60
C LEU A 132 -12.81 -16.23 3.93
N ALA A 133 -12.87 -14.94 4.22
CA ALA A 133 -13.82 -13.98 3.67
C ALA A 133 -13.26 -12.57 3.76
N LEU A 134 -13.78 -11.66 2.94
CA LEU A 134 -13.49 -10.23 3.01
C LEU A 134 -14.47 -9.57 3.98
N VAL A 135 -13.93 -8.75 4.88
CA VAL A 135 -14.70 -8.03 5.88
C VAL A 135 -15.04 -6.64 5.35
N GLN A 136 -16.24 -6.14 5.66
CA GLN A 136 -16.64 -4.80 5.27
C GLN A 136 -15.63 -3.78 5.78
N SER A 137 -15.21 -2.88 4.89
CA SER A 137 -14.28 -1.78 5.19
C SER A 137 -12.88 -2.24 5.62
N SER A 138 -12.48 -3.48 5.35
CA SER A 138 -11.07 -3.88 5.53
C SER A 138 -10.20 -3.25 4.45
N VAL A 139 -9.09 -2.63 4.86
CA VAL A 139 -8.09 -2.07 3.96
C VAL A 139 -7.10 -3.15 3.55
N LEU A 140 -6.80 -3.20 2.25
CA LEU A 140 -5.86 -4.13 1.65
C LEU A 140 -4.84 -3.34 0.83
N ARG A 141 -3.56 -3.70 0.96
CA ARG A 141 -2.47 -3.09 0.22
C ARG A 141 -1.70 -4.13 -0.57
N PHE A 142 -1.25 -3.80 -1.78
CA PHE A 142 -0.42 -4.66 -2.61
C PHE A 142 0.44 -3.86 -3.58
N PHE A 143 1.51 -4.46 -4.09
CA PHE A 143 2.26 -3.93 -5.23
C PHE A 143 1.67 -4.43 -6.55
N ALA A 144 1.31 -3.51 -7.45
CA ALA A 144 0.90 -3.84 -8.81
C ALA A 144 2.12 -4.32 -9.63
N HIS A 145 2.12 -5.58 -10.06
CA HIS A 145 3.21 -6.16 -10.87
C HIS A 145 3.31 -5.56 -12.28
N THR A 146 2.19 -5.06 -12.77
CA THR A 146 2.09 -4.34 -14.04
C THR A 146 1.06 -3.25 -13.90
N ILE A 147 1.19 -2.22 -14.73
CA ILE A 147 0.24 -1.11 -14.81
C ILE A 147 -1.07 -1.61 -15.41
N ASN A 148 -2.21 -1.17 -14.90
CA ASN A 148 -3.48 -1.61 -15.46
C ASN A 148 -3.73 -0.99 -16.85
N THR A 149 -4.28 -1.76 -17.77
CA THR A 149 -4.55 -1.31 -19.16
C THR A 149 -6.01 -0.88 -19.37
N GLY A 150 -6.82 -0.89 -18.32
CA GLY A 150 -8.23 -0.52 -18.32
C GLY A 150 -8.90 -0.85 -16.99
N ALA A 151 -10.21 -1.08 -17.02
CA ALA A 151 -10.94 -1.57 -15.86
C ALA A 151 -10.32 -2.88 -15.34
N ALA A 152 -10.15 -2.98 -14.03
CA ALA A 152 -9.41 -4.08 -13.41
C ALA A 152 -10.18 -4.74 -12.27
N THR A 153 -9.88 -6.02 -12.02
CA THR A 153 -10.38 -6.80 -10.89
C THR A 153 -9.25 -7.22 -9.96
N LEU A 154 -9.57 -7.49 -8.70
CA LEU A 154 -8.66 -8.09 -7.71
C LEU A 154 -9.25 -9.40 -7.18
N ALA A 155 -8.44 -10.45 -7.14
CA ALA A 155 -8.72 -11.70 -6.45
C ALA A 155 -7.75 -11.88 -5.28
N ILE A 156 -8.24 -12.34 -4.13
CA ILE A 156 -7.44 -12.55 -2.92
C ILE A 156 -7.48 -14.02 -2.54
N ASN A 157 -6.35 -14.72 -2.56
CA ASN A 157 -6.21 -16.12 -2.12
C ASN A 157 -7.26 -17.10 -2.71
N GLY A 158 -7.65 -16.92 -3.96
CA GLY A 158 -8.65 -17.77 -4.61
C GLY A 158 -10.11 -17.45 -4.26
N LEU A 159 -10.38 -16.41 -3.46
CA LEU A 159 -11.72 -15.81 -3.36
C LEU A 159 -12.14 -15.22 -4.71
N PRO A 160 -13.46 -15.03 -4.94
CA PRO A 160 -13.96 -14.44 -6.17
C PRO A 160 -13.29 -13.11 -6.53
N ALA A 161 -12.99 -12.93 -7.81
CA ALA A 161 -12.45 -11.67 -8.30
C ALA A 161 -13.53 -10.58 -8.27
N TRP A 162 -13.23 -9.45 -7.65
CA TRP A 162 -14.14 -8.30 -7.60
C TRP A 162 -13.56 -7.10 -8.35
N PRO A 163 -14.39 -6.27 -8.99
CA PRO A 163 -13.94 -5.06 -9.67
C PRO A 163 -13.33 -4.06 -8.68
N ILE A 164 -12.24 -3.43 -9.09
CA ILE A 164 -11.68 -2.26 -8.43
C ILE A 164 -12.35 -1.03 -9.02
N ARG A 165 -12.95 -0.22 -8.15
CA ARG A 165 -13.77 0.95 -8.48
C ARG A 165 -13.13 2.18 -7.85
N ARG A 166 -13.37 3.34 -8.44
CA ARG A 166 -13.08 4.64 -7.80
C ARG A 166 -14.15 4.92 -6.74
N ALA A 167 -13.91 5.94 -5.90
CA ALA A 167 -14.85 6.35 -4.85
C ALA A 167 -16.24 6.76 -5.41
N ASP A 168 -16.29 7.24 -6.65
CA ASP A 168 -17.52 7.60 -7.38
C ASP A 168 -18.21 6.39 -8.06
N ASN A 169 -17.75 5.16 -7.78
CA ASN A 169 -18.21 3.90 -8.39
C ASN A 169 -17.89 3.73 -9.89
N SER A 170 -17.20 4.68 -10.52
CA SER A 170 -16.68 4.47 -11.86
C SER A 170 -15.57 3.40 -11.86
N ALA A 171 -15.33 2.78 -13.02
CA ALA A 171 -14.23 1.84 -13.16
C ALA A 171 -12.89 2.58 -13.07
N VAL A 172 -11.86 1.91 -12.56
CA VAL A 172 -10.48 2.43 -12.67
C VAL A 172 -10.11 2.56 -14.14
N ALA A 173 -9.58 3.72 -14.52
CA ALA A 173 -9.07 3.94 -15.88
C ALA A 173 -7.69 3.29 -16.03
N ALA A 174 -7.29 3.03 -17.27
CA ALA A 174 -5.94 2.57 -17.58
C ALA A 174 -4.91 3.45 -16.86
N GLY A 175 -3.93 2.81 -16.25
CA GLY A 175 -2.81 3.51 -15.64
C GLY A 175 -2.91 3.87 -14.16
N GLN A 176 -4.10 3.78 -13.59
CA GLN A 176 -4.36 4.21 -12.20
C GLN A 176 -3.86 3.24 -11.13
N LEU A 177 -3.58 2.00 -11.50
CA LEU A 177 -3.05 0.96 -10.62
C LEU A 177 -1.59 0.71 -10.95
N HIS A 178 -0.68 1.32 -10.17
CA HIS A 178 0.76 1.15 -10.32
C HIS A 178 1.45 1.31 -8.96
N GLY A 179 2.63 0.68 -8.79
CA GLY A 179 3.36 0.74 -7.52
C GLY A 179 2.53 0.15 -6.37
N VAL A 180 2.46 0.87 -5.24
CA VAL A 180 1.62 0.48 -4.09
C VAL A 180 0.18 0.89 -4.34
N VAL A 181 -0.72 -0.07 -4.33
CA VAL A 181 -2.17 0.11 -4.45
C VAL A 181 -2.83 -0.25 -3.12
N GLU A 182 -3.76 0.60 -2.68
CA GLU A 182 -4.54 0.47 -1.46
C GLU A 182 -6.03 0.54 -1.78
N VAL A 183 -6.76 -0.48 -1.35
CA VAL A 183 -8.18 -0.64 -1.61
C VAL A 183 -8.96 -0.96 -0.35
N LEU A 184 -10.20 -0.49 -0.29
CA LEU A 184 -11.18 -0.85 0.72
C LEU A 184 -12.08 -1.98 0.20
N ALA A 185 -12.24 -3.05 0.99
CA ALA A 185 -13.21 -4.10 0.65
C ALA A 185 -14.65 -3.65 0.94
N ASP A 186 -15.53 -3.82 -0.05
CA ASP A 186 -16.97 -3.57 0.05
C ASP A 186 -17.74 -4.83 -0.38
N PRO A 187 -17.72 -5.90 0.47
CA PRO A 187 -18.39 -7.16 0.19
C PRO A 187 -19.90 -7.01 -0.06
N ALA A 188 -20.56 -6.03 0.55
CA ALA A 188 -21.98 -5.75 0.32
C ALA A 188 -22.30 -5.44 -1.16
N ASN A 189 -21.36 -4.86 -1.88
CA ASN A 189 -21.48 -4.53 -3.30
C ASN A 189 -20.54 -5.37 -4.18
N SER A 190 -19.88 -6.39 -3.61
CA SER A 190 -18.88 -7.24 -4.29
C SER A 190 -17.86 -6.43 -5.09
N ARG A 191 -17.26 -5.40 -4.46
CA ARG A 191 -16.27 -4.51 -5.11
C ARG A 191 -15.15 -4.13 -4.15
N PHE A 192 -14.08 -3.60 -4.72
CA PHE A 192 -13.03 -2.87 -4.00
C PHE A 192 -13.09 -1.39 -4.35
N ILE A 193 -12.87 -0.51 -3.38
CA ILE A 193 -12.81 0.94 -3.60
C ILE A 193 -11.35 1.37 -3.52
N LEU A 194 -10.82 1.96 -4.59
CA LEU A 194 -9.47 2.52 -4.64
C LEU A 194 -9.37 3.74 -3.71
N ILE A 195 -8.44 3.69 -2.76
CA ILE A 195 -8.25 4.75 -1.75
C ILE A 195 -7.09 5.67 -2.16
N ASN A 196 -6.02 5.12 -2.74
CA ASN A 196 -4.88 5.89 -3.24
C ASN A 196 -4.86 5.88 -4.78
N ALA A 197 -5.72 6.70 -5.40
CA ALA A 197 -5.58 6.96 -6.82
C ALA A 197 -4.30 7.77 -7.05
N SER A 198 -3.23 7.13 -7.53
CA SER A 198 -2.08 7.87 -8.03
C SER A 198 -2.50 8.52 -9.35
N THR A 199 -2.68 9.85 -9.33
CA THR A 199 -3.17 10.65 -10.46
C THR A 199 -2.06 11.08 -11.42
N LEU A 200 -0.82 10.68 -11.16
CA LEU A 200 0.34 11.02 -11.99
C LEU A 200 1.00 9.73 -12.47
N GLN A 201 0.78 9.39 -13.73
CA GLN A 201 1.56 8.38 -14.41
C GLN A 201 2.80 8.98 -15.08
N PRO A 202 3.91 8.24 -15.21
CA PRO A 202 5.00 8.62 -16.12
C PRO A 202 4.54 8.79 -17.58
N SER A 203 3.48 8.08 -18.00
CA SER A 203 2.86 8.22 -19.32
C SER A 203 1.98 9.47 -19.47
N ASP A 204 1.58 10.09 -18.36
CA ASP A 204 0.85 11.36 -18.39
C ASP A 204 1.77 12.54 -18.74
N TRP A 205 3.09 12.29 -18.77
CA TRP A 205 4.09 13.19 -19.32
C TRP A 205 4.23 12.92 -20.82
N ASP A 206 3.34 13.51 -21.62
CA ASP A 206 3.36 13.38 -23.08
C ASP A 206 4.43 14.32 -23.68
N ALA A 207 5.47 13.76 -24.29
CA ALA A 207 6.59 14.51 -24.84
C ALA A 207 7.00 14.08 -26.25
N SER A 208 7.32 15.07 -27.09
CA SER A 208 8.08 14.92 -28.33
C SER A 208 9.42 15.63 -28.15
N LEU A 209 10.50 14.86 -28.04
CA LEU A 209 11.86 15.38 -27.80
C LEU A 209 12.62 15.75 -29.08
N ALA A 210 11.90 16.02 -30.16
CA ALA A 210 12.49 16.44 -31.42
C ALA A 210 13.03 17.89 -31.36
N SER A 211 13.81 18.28 -32.37
CA SER A 211 14.32 19.65 -32.55
C SER A 211 13.19 20.70 -32.63
N VAL A 212 12.01 20.27 -33.07
CA VAL A 212 10.73 20.97 -32.90
C VAL A 212 9.87 20.06 -32.03
N GLY A 213 9.72 20.41 -30.77
CA GLY A 213 9.28 19.47 -29.75
C GLY A 213 8.31 20.07 -28.74
N ARG A 214 7.82 19.22 -27.84
CA ARG A 214 6.89 19.59 -26.79
C ARG A 214 7.01 18.67 -25.59
N ARG A 215 6.59 19.16 -24.43
CA ARG A 215 6.29 18.35 -23.25
C ARG A 215 5.00 18.87 -22.63
N ARG A 216 4.09 17.96 -22.30
CA ARG A 216 2.87 18.21 -21.56
C ARG A 216 2.98 17.48 -20.24
N ASP A 217 2.63 18.16 -19.16
CA ASP A 217 2.51 17.52 -17.85
C ASP A 217 1.06 17.05 -17.61
N PRO A 218 0.84 16.23 -16.57
CA PRO A 218 -0.49 15.71 -16.27
C PRO A 218 -1.50 16.79 -15.83
N THR A 219 -1.01 17.97 -15.43
CA THR A 219 -1.84 19.11 -15.03
C THR A 219 -2.37 19.90 -16.23
N GLY A 220 -1.91 19.57 -17.44
CA GLY A 220 -2.24 20.25 -18.68
C GLY A 220 -1.25 21.34 -19.07
N TYR A 221 -0.23 21.61 -18.23
CA TYR A 221 0.81 22.57 -18.57
C TYR A 221 1.64 22.03 -19.73
N LEU A 222 1.74 22.85 -20.77
CA LEU A 222 2.37 22.52 -22.03
C LEU A 222 3.52 23.49 -22.27
N VAL A 223 4.69 22.93 -22.59
CA VAL A 223 5.84 23.68 -23.08
C VAL A 223 6.19 23.17 -24.47
N GLN A 224 6.41 24.07 -25.41
CA GLN A 224 6.76 23.74 -26.78
C GLN A 224 8.01 24.52 -27.19
N TRP A 225 8.86 23.93 -28.03
CA TRP A 225 10.11 24.56 -28.47
C TRP A 225 10.39 24.28 -29.94
N ALA A 226 11.16 25.18 -30.55
CA ALA A 226 11.72 25.01 -31.88
C ALA A 226 13.02 25.81 -32.03
N THR A 227 13.82 25.44 -33.02
CA THR A 227 14.83 26.35 -33.59
C THR A 227 14.35 26.73 -34.99
N ILE A 228 14.16 28.03 -35.23
CA ILE A 228 13.63 28.56 -36.49
C ILE A 228 14.66 29.44 -37.19
N LEU A 229 14.68 29.42 -38.52
CA LEU A 229 15.44 30.37 -39.32
C LEU A 229 14.54 31.57 -39.63
N THR A 230 14.93 32.73 -39.15
CA THR A 230 14.27 34.01 -39.45
C THR A 230 15.05 34.71 -40.55
N ALA A 231 14.39 35.37 -41.51
CA ALA A 231 15.05 36.12 -42.60
C ALA A 231 15.25 37.62 -42.28
N GLY A 232 15.05 37.99 -41.02
CA GLY A 232 14.98 39.36 -40.54
C GLY A 232 13.57 39.95 -40.58
N GLY A 233 13.24 40.77 -39.58
CA GLY A 233 11.87 41.26 -39.37
C GLY A 233 10.99 40.27 -38.62
N ALA A 234 9.70 40.20 -38.97
CA ALA A 234 8.70 39.40 -38.27
C ALA A 234 8.51 38.03 -38.93
N TYR A 235 8.65 36.95 -38.16
CA TYR A 235 8.36 35.59 -38.58
C TYR A 235 7.23 35.00 -37.72
N SER A 236 6.23 34.35 -38.32
CA SER A 236 5.16 33.70 -37.57
C SER A 236 5.55 32.26 -37.23
N TRP A 237 5.84 31.99 -35.95
CA TRP A 237 6.06 30.64 -35.47
C TRP A 237 4.72 29.98 -35.13
N SER A 238 4.35 28.96 -35.89
CA SER A 238 3.23 28.07 -35.55
C SER A 238 3.68 27.02 -34.56
N TYR A 239 2.93 26.86 -33.46
CA TYR A 239 3.27 25.87 -32.45
C TYR A 239 3.11 24.44 -32.98
N PRO A 240 3.93 23.48 -32.53
CA PRO A 240 3.79 22.06 -32.89
C PRO A 240 2.36 21.52 -32.72
N ILE A 241 1.69 21.92 -31.64
CA ILE A 241 0.25 21.73 -31.42
C ILE A 241 -0.37 23.02 -30.85
N PRO A 242 -1.67 23.27 -31.09
CA PRO A 242 -2.37 24.37 -30.43
C PRO A 242 -2.38 24.21 -28.90
N TYR A 243 -2.28 25.33 -28.18
CA TYR A 243 -2.63 25.41 -26.76
C TYR A 243 -4.15 25.33 -26.62
N PRO A 244 -4.67 24.36 -25.83
CA PRO A 244 -6.11 24.19 -25.63
C PRO A 244 -6.84 25.44 -25.14
N SER A 245 -6.23 26.23 -24.27
CA SER A 245 -6.88 27.42 -23.67
C SER A 245 -6.09 28.70 -23.91
N GLN A 246 -4.79 28.72 -23.59
CA GLN A 246 -3.98 29.93 -23.68
C GLN A 246 -2.47 29.66 -23.69
N CYS A 247 -1.73 30.52 -24.38
CA CYS A 247 -0.27 30.62 -24.24
C CYS A 247 0.06 31.80 -23.32
N PHE A 248 0.73 31.52 -22.21
CA PHE A 248 1.09 32.50 -21.18
C PHE A 248 2.29 33.36 -21.56
N GLY A 249 3.19 32.82 -22.39
CA GLY A 249 4.44 33.51 -22.72
C GLY A 249 5.28 32.75 -23.73
N VAL A 250 6.03 33.52 -24.49
CA VAL A 250 6.99 33.04 -25.48
C VAL A 250 8.31 33.75 -25.25
N THR A 251 9.39 32.99 -25.16
CA THR A 251 10.75 33.50 -25.15
C THR A 251 11.43 33.19 -26.47
N ALA A 252 12.18 34.16 -26.98
CA ALA A 252 13.00 34.02 -28.17
C ALA A 252 14.45 34.35 -27.81
N THR A 253 15.40 33.59 -28.34
CA THR A 253 16.83 33.80 -28.09
C THR A 253 17.61 33.52 -29.35
N ALA A 254 18.45 34.48 -29.77
CA ALA A 254 19.34 34.29 -30.90
C ALA A 254 20.34 33.16 -30.62
N VAL A 255 20.50 32.26 -31.58
CA VAL A 255 21.45 31.14 -31.48
C VAL A 255 22.79 31.57 -32.08
N GLY A 256 23.87 31.41 -31.30
CA GLY A 256 25.23 31.67 -31.79
C GLY A 256 25.57 33.15 -32.05
N SER A 257 24.74 34.10 -31.61
CA SER A 257 24.98 35.54 -31.75
C SER A 257 24.30 36.34 -30.62
N ALA A 258 24.78 37.54 -30.33
CA ALA A 258 24.16 38.47 -29.38
C ALA A 258 23.12 39.39 -30.06
N ALA A 259 22.37 38.86 -31.05
CA ALA A 259 21.41 39.65 -31.80
C ALA A 259 20.12 39.89 -31.00
N ALA A 260 19.55 41.09 -31.13
CA ALA A 260 18.27 41.42 -30.53
C ALA A 260 17.17 40.51 -31.08
N THR A 261 16.39 39.93 -30.18
CA THR A 261 15.21 39.12 -30.50
C THR A 261 14.04 39.60 -29.65
N GLY A 262 12.83 39.46 -30.18
CA GLY A 262 11.60 39.85 -29.51
C GLY A 262 10.45 38.94 -29.87
N THR A 263 9.37 39.05 -29.12
CA THR A 263 8.14 38.28 -29.34
C THR A 263 6.94 39.22 -29.40
N GLY A 264 5.96 38.85 -30.22
CA GLY A 264 4.65 39.50 -30.24
C GLY A 264 3.72 38.96 -29.17
N THR A 265 2.49 39.44 -29.15
CA THR A 265 1.45 38.87 -28.27
C THR A 265 1.18 37.41 -28.69
N PRO A 266 1.33 36.44 -27.77
CA PRO A 266 1.08 35.04 -28.11
C PRO A 266 -0.41 34.76 -28.28
N SER A 267 -0.74 33.92 -29.25
CA SER A 267 -2.08 33.31 -29.41
C SER A 267 -2.06 31.85 -28.95
N THR A 268 -3.14 31.11 -29.16
CA THR A 268 -3.20 29.66 -28.91
C THR A 268 -2.53 28.81 -29.99
N VAL A 269 -2.27 29.38 -31.18
CA VAL A 269 -1.76 28.61 -32.34
C VAL A 269 -0.39 29.09 -32.85
N SER A 270 -0.06 30.35 -32.59
CA SER A 270 1.18 30.96 -33.06
C SER A 270 1.62 32.18 -32.26
N CYS A 271 2.87 32.59 -32.45
CA CYS A 271 3.41 33.86 -31.97
C CYS A 271 4.34 34.46 -33.05
N ALA A 272 4.32 35.78 -33.17
CA ALA A 272 5.29 36.50 -34.00
C ALA A 272 6.65 36.55 -33.29
N ILE A 273 7.71 36.19 -34.00
CA ILE A 273 9.09 36.25 -33.55
C ILE A 273 9.80 37.33 -34.36
N TYR A 274 10.40 38.29 -33.67
CA TYR A 274 11.11 39.39 -34.28
C TYR A 274 12.62 39.18 -34.16
N SER A 275 13.32 39.34 -35.27
CA SER A 275 14.78 39.27 -35.35
C SER A 275 15.35 40.49 -36.06
N GLY A 276 16.65 40.76 -35.86
CA GLY A 276 17.39 41.82 -36.57
C GLY A 276 17.36 41.66 -38.09
N SER A 277 17.92 42.60 -38.83
CA SER A 277 17.78 42.76 -40.29
C SER A 277 18.46 41.69 -41.17
N ALA A 278 18.99 40.61 -40.61
CA ALA A 278 19.66 39.54 -41.35
C ALA A 278 19.10 38.17 -40.97
N SER A 279 19.40 37.16 -41.80
CA SER A 279 18.98 35.79 -41.52
C SER A 279 19.69 35.24 -40.29
N GLN A 280 18.94 34.74 -39.31
CA GLN A 280 19.50 34.17 -38.08
C GLN A 280 18.64 33.02 -37.53
N TYR A 281 19.31 32.06 -36.87
CA TYR A 281 18.63 31.03 -36.09
C TYR A 281 18.18 31.59 -34.74
N VAL A 282 16.93 31.31 -34.38
CA VAL A 282 16.32 31.72 -33.12
C VAL A 282 15.75 30.49 -32.43
N TYR A 283 16.17 30.24 -31.20
CA TYR A 283 15.52 29.28 -30.32
C TYR A 283 14.29 29.95 -29.71
N VAL A 284 13.16 29.27 -29.80
CA VAL A 284 11.88 29.75 -29.30
C VAL A 284 11.27 28.73 -28.37
N GLU A 285 10.71 29.21 -27.26
CA GLU A 285 10.02 28.39 -26.27
C GLU A 285 8.72 29.07 -25.88
N ALA A 286 7.61 28.33 -25.96
CA ALA A 286 6.27 28.78 -25.58
C ALA A 286 5.77 27.95 -24.39
N LYS A 287 4.94 28.57 -23.53
CA LYS A 287 4.37 27.94 -22.33
C LYS A 287 2.88 28.26 -22.23
N GLY A 288 2.05 27.30 -21.80
CA GLY A 288 0.60 27.48 -21.78
C GLY A 288 -0.18 26.29 -21.20
N VAL A 289 -1.50 26.34 -21.33
CA VAL A 289 -2.47 25.26 -20.99
C VAL A 289 -3.55 25.14 -22.06
#